data_AF-A0A520P350-F1
#
_entry.id   AF-A0A520P350-F1
#
_cell.length_a   1.000
_cell.length_b   1.000
_cell.length_c   1.000
_cell.angle_alpha   90.00
_cell.angle_beta   90.00
_cell.angle_gamma   90.00
#
_symmetry.space_group_name_H-M   'P 1'
#
loop_
_entity.id
_entity.type
_entity.pdbx_description
1 polymer ?
#
loop_
_entity_poly.entity_id
_entity_poly.type
_entity_poly.pdbx_seq_one_letter_code
_entity_poly.pdbx_strand_id
1 'polypeptide(L)'
;MNDMSEANYRVTADELRQFIERFERLEMEKKDISDQQKEVMAEAKGRGYDTKIMRKIVSLRKRDQSDIAEEEAVLDMYKEALGM
;
A
#
# COMPACT_ATOMS: atom_id res chain seq x y z
N MET A 1 12.17 -35.02 31.48
CA MET A 1 11.75 -33.60 31.35
C MET A 1 12.30 -32.90 30.10
N ASN A 2 13.23 -33.50 29.34
CA ASN A 2 13.86 -32.88 28.14
C ASN A 2 13.04 -33.03 26.83
N ASP A 3 12.27 -34.10 26.68
CA ASP A 3 11.49 -34.36 25.44
C ASP A 3 10.34 -33.38 25.20
N MET A 4 9.64 -32.97 26.26
CA MET A 4 8.51 -32.02 26.13
C MET A 4 8.97 -30.63 25.71
N SER A 5 10.13 -30.17 26.18
CA SER A 5 10.70 -28.87 25.78
C SER A 5 11.18 -28.89 24.32
N GLU A 6 11.78 -29.98 23.87
CA GLU A 6 12.22 -30.13 22.48
C GLU A 6 11.04 -30.23 21.50
N ALA A 7 9.99 -30.95 21.87
CA ALA A 7 8.75 -31.03 21.09
C ALA A 7 8.07 -29.65 20.98
N ASN A 8 7.94 -28.93 22.10
CA ASN A 8 7.39 -27.57 22.11
C ASN A 8 8.23 -26.61 21.25
N TYR A 9 9.56 -26.68 21.34
CA TYR A 9 10.46 -25.86 20.51
C TYR A 9 10.29 -26.14 19.01
N ARG A 10 10.19 -27.41 18.62
CA ARG A 10 9.92 -27.81 17.22
C ARG A 10 8.57 -27.27 16.72
N VAL A 11 7.51 -27.39 17.53
CA VAL A 11 6.18 -26.84 17.19
C VAL A 11 6.24 -25.32 16.99
N THR A 12 6.93 -24.59 17.88
CA THR A 12 7.09 -23.14 17.74
C THR A 12 7.96 -22.73 16.54
N ALA A 13 8.95 -23.54 16.18
CA ALA A 13 9.81 -23.28 15.02
C ALA A 13 9.06 -23.53 13.69
N ASP A 14 8.21 -24.54 13.63
CA ASP A 14 7.41 -24.85 12.45
C ASP A 14 6.32 -23.80 12.21
N GLU A 15 5.67 -23.30 13.27
CA GLU A 15 4.72 -22.19 13.18
C GLU A 15 5.40 -20.88 12.73
N LEU A 16 6.56 -20.55 13.31
CA LEU A 16 7.34 -19.39 12.87
C LEU A 16 7.72 -19.48 11.39
N ARG A 17 8.14 -20.67 10.92
CA ARG A 17 8.47 -20.90 9.50
C ARG A 17 7.27 -20.63 8.60
N GLN A 18 6.07 -21.09 8.96
CA GLN A 18 4.86 -20.85 8.18
C GLN A 18 4.52 -19.36 8.07
N PHE A 19 4.69 -18.58 9.15
CA PHE A 19 4.51 -17.13 9.10
C PHE A 19 5.53 -16.46 8.17
N ILE A 20 6.80 -16.84 8.25
CA ILE A 20 7.88 -16.30 7.40
C ILE A 20 7.59 -16.61 5.93
N GLU A 21 7.32 -17.87 5.58
CA GLU A 21 7.05 -18.28 4.20
C GLU A 21 5.81 -17.57 3.63
N ARG A 22 4.78 -17.34 4.45
CA ARG A 22 3.61 -16.57 4.04
C ARG A 22 3.94 -15.10 3.81
N PHE A 23 4.78 -14.50 4.65
CA PHE A 23 5.22 -13.12 4.47
C PHE A 23 6.09 -12.95 3.22
N GLU A 24 7.05 -13.86 2.99
CA GLU A 24 7.92 -13.83 1.81
C GLU A 24 7.13 -13.97 0.51
N ARG A 25 6.12 -14.84 0.49
CA ARG A 25 5.18 -14.94 -0.64
C ARG A 25 4.44 -13.62 -0.89
N LEU A 26 3.94 -12.98 0.16
CA LEU A 26 3.26 -11.67 0.03
C LEU A 26 4.22 -10.58 -0.47
N GLU A 27 5.49 -10.59 -0.06
CA GLU A 27 6.49 -9.64 -0.57
C GLU A 27 6.82 -9.89 -2.06
N MET A 28 6.88 -11.15 -2.50
CA MET A 28 6.99 -11.48 -3.92
C MET A 28 5.78 -10.99 -4.72
N GLU A 29 4.57 -11.28 -4.25
CA GLU A 29 3.32 -10.83 -4.90
C GLU A 29 3.27 -9.29 -4.99
N LYS A 30 3.64 -8.60 -3.92
CA LYS A 30 3.73 -7.14 -3.87
C LYS A 30 4.75 -6.60 -4.89
N LYS A 31 5.89 -7.27 -5.04
CA LYS A 31 6.90 -6.90 -6.04
C LYS A 31 6.32 -7.05 -7.45
N ASP A 32 5.68 -8.18 -7.74
CA ASP A 32 5.09 -8.44 -9.06
C ASP A 32 4.00 -7.42 -9.41
N ILE A 33 3.12 -7.11 -8.44
CA ILE A 33 2.11 -6.06 -8.59
C ILE A 33 2.76 -4.69 -8.83
N SER A 34 3.82 -4.36 -8.09
CA SER A 34 4.56 -3.10 -8.30
C SER A 34 5.15 -3.02 -9.71
N ASP A 35 5.67 -4.13 -10.23
CA ASP A 35 6.25 -4.15 -11.57
C ASP A 35 5.18 -4.04 -12.66
N GLN A 36 4.04 -4.73 -12.51
CA GLN A 36 2.86 -4.54 -13.37
C GLN A 36 2.36 -3.08 -13.36
N GLN A 37 2.33 -2.42 -12.20
CA GLN A 37 1.97 -1.00 -12.11
C GLN A 37 2.96 -0.09 -12.86
N LYS A 38 4.26 -0.41 -12.85
CA LYS A 38 5.27 0.34 -13.63
C LYS A 38 5.06 0.16 -15.13
N GLU A 39 4.75 -1.05 -15.58
CA GLU A 39 4.46 -1.34 -16.99
C GLU A 39 3.26 -0.53 -17.50
N VAL A 40 2.16 -0.49 -16.75
CA VAL A 40 0.99 0.35 -17.09
C VAL A 40 1.36 1.82 -17.23
N MET A 41 2.17 2.35 -16.31
CA MET A 41 2.63 3.74 -16.38
C MET A 41 3.57 3.97 -17.57
N ALA A 42 4.44 3.00 -17.89
CA ALA A 42 5.32 3.07 -19.04
C ALA A 42 4.54 3.06 -20.36
N GLU A 43 3.52 2.21 -20.46
CA GLU A 43 2.60 2.17 -21.61
C GLU A 43 1.86 3.50 -21.77
N ALA A 44 1.30 4.04 -20.68
CA ALA A 44 0.63 5.34 -20.70
C ALA A 44 1.57 6.45 -21.17
N LYS A 45 2.83 6.44 -20.71
CA LYS A 45 3.86 7.38 -21.18
C LYS A 45 4.12 7.23 -22.68
N GLY A 46 4.24 6.00 -23.18
CA GLY A 46 4.42 5.71 -24.60
C GLY A 46 3.26 6.19 -25.48
N ARG A 47 2.05 6.21 -24.91
CA ARG A 47 0.83 6.75 -25.54
C ARG A 47 0.69 8.29 -25.40
N GLY A 48 1.62 8.96 -24.72
CA GLY A 48 1.65 10.42 -24.56
C GLY A 48 0.97 10.98 -23.31
N TYR A 49 0.55 10.14 -22.37
CA TYR A 49 -0.03 10.61 -21.10
C TYR A 49 1.03 11.06 -20.09
N ASP A 50 0.71 12.08 -19.29
CA ASP A 50 1.53 12.50 -18.15
C ASP A 50 1.33 11.56 -16.95
N THR A 51 2.27 10.65 -16.76
CA THR A 51 2.27 9.68 -15.65
C THR A 51 2.35 10.33 -14.27
N LYS A 52 2.86 11.57 -14.13
CA LYS A 52 2.88 12.30 -12.86
C LYS A 52 1.47 12.72 -12.47
N ILE A 53 0.70 13.23 -13.43
CA ILE A 53 -0.71 13.59 -13.22
C ILE A 53 -1.56 12.35 -12.98
N MET A 54 -1.33 11.26 -13.71
CA MET A 54 -2.03 10.00 -13.47
C MET A 54 -1.81 9.46 -12.04
N ARG A 55 -0.58 9.48 -11.52
CA ARG A 55 -0.30 9.09 -10.13
C ARG A 55 -1.03 9.98 -9.13
N LYS A 56 -1.13 11.30 -9.40
CA LYS A 56 -1.91 12.22 -8.56
C LYS A 56 -3.40 11.82 -8.56
N ILE A 57 -3.98 11.52 -9.72
CA ILE A 57 -5.37 11.05 -9.84
C ILE A 57 -5.56 9.74 -9.05
N VAL A 58 -4.67 8.76 -9.21
CA VAL A 58 -4.76 7.50 -8.46
C VAL A 58 -4.71 7.75 -6.94
N SER A 59 -3.83 8.64 -6.47
CA SER A 59 -3.75 9.02 -5.06
C SER A 59 -5.03 9.68 -4.56
N LEU A 60 -5.57 10.65 -5.32
CA LEU A 60 -6.84 11.30 -5.00
C LEU A 60 -7.99 10.30 -4.91
N ARG A 61 -8.02 9.31 -5.81
CA ARG A 61 -9.05 8.25 -5.83
C ARG A 61 -8.91 7.21 -4.73
N LYS A 62 -7.75 7.14 -4.05
CA LYS A 62 -7.52 6.26 -2.91
C LYS A 62 -7.98 6.86 -1.58
N ARG A 63 -8.14 8.18 -1.52
CA ARG A 63 -8.63 8.87 -0.31
C ARG A 63 -10.11 8.57 -0.13
N ASP A 64 -10.53 8.40 1.12
CA ASP A 64 -11.95 8.25 1.45
C ASP A 64 -12.69 9.55 1.09
N GLN A 65 -13.93 9.44 0.64
CA GLN A 65 -14.77 10.62 0.39
C GLN A 65 -14.97 11.43 1.67
N SER A 66 -14.97 10.80 2.85
CA SER A 66 -15.00 11.50 4.14
C SER A 66 -13.75 12.34 4.36
N ASP A 67 -12.56 11.78 4.09
CA ASP A 67 -11.28 12.46 4.29
C ASP A 67 -11.09 13.61 3.30
N ILE A 68 -11.69 13.51 2.10
CA ILE A 68 -11.72 14.60 1.12
C ILE A 68 -12.65 15.71 1.63
N ALA A 69 -13.86 15.36 2.08
CA ALA A 69 -14.83 16.35 2.56
C ALA A 69 -14.35 17.09 3.83
N GLU A 70 -13.66 16.39 4.74
CA GLU A 70 -13.10 17.01 5.94
C GLU A 70 -11.96 17.99 5.60
N GLU A 71 -11.02 17.58 4.72
CA GLU A 71 -9.97 18.48 4.26
C GLU A 71 -10.53 19.69 3.49
N GLU A 72 -11.54 19.51 2.65
CA GLU A 72 -12.18 20.60 1.92
C GLU A 72 -12.88 21.59 2.87
N ALA A 73 -13.58 21.10 3.89
CA ALA A 73 -14.21 21.95 4.90
C ALA A 73 -13.18 22.79 5.68
N VAL A 74 -12.05 22.19 6.06
CA VAL A 74 -10.95 22.91 6.74
C VAL A 74 -10.31 23.92 5.80
N LEU A 75 -10.07 23.56 4.54
CA LEU A 75 -9.49 24.43 3.54
C LEU A 75 -10.37 25.66 3.28
N ASP A 76 -11.68 25.46 3.17
CA ASP A 76 -12.61 26.55 2.91
C ASP A 76 -12.73 27.49 4.13
N MET A 77 -12.71 26.96 5.35
CA MET A 77 -12.59 27.78 6.56
C MET A 77 -11.33 28.66 6.54
N TYR A 78 -10.18 28.11 6.10
CA TYR A 78 -8.94 28.88 5.99
C TYR A 78 -8.99 29.92 4.89
N LYS A 79 -9.58 29.63 3.73
CA LYS A 79 -9.78 30.63 2.67
C LYS A 79 -10.67 31.77 3.13
N GLU A 80 -11.77 31.46 3.81
CA GLU A 80 -12.66 32.47 4.39
C GLU A 80 -11.91 33.37 5.38
N ALA A 81 -11.12 32.78 6.28
CA ALA A 81 -10.28 33.51 7.23
C ALA A 81 -9.21 34.37 6.54
N LEU A 82 -8.74 33.98 5.35
CA LEU A 82 -7.77 34.70 4.55
C LEU A 82 -8.40 35.67 3.53
N GLY A 83 -9.73 35.71 3.42
CA GLY A 83 -10.45 36.53 2.44
C GLY A 83 -10.23 36.13 0.98
N MET A 84 -10.00 34.83 0.73
CA MET A 84 -9.77 34.24 -0.60
C MET A 84 -11.02 33.65 -1.23
#